data_AF-A0A9E0CSM4-F1
#
_entry.id   AF-A0A9E0CSM4-F1
#
_cell.length_a   1.000
_cell.length_b   1.000
_cell.length_c   1.000
_cell.angle_alpha   90.00
_cell.angle_beta   90.00
_cell.angle_gamma   90.00
#
_symmetry.space_group_name_H-M   'P 1'
#
loop_
_entity.id
_entity.type
_entity.pdbx_description
1 polymer ?
#
loop_
_entity_poly.entity_id
_entity_poly.type
_entity_poly.pdbx_seq_one_letter_code
_entity_poly.pdbx_strand_id
1 'polypeptide(L)'
;MATVTEVLTNERENILDAAAIALERSNLPHYAQAGPTAARERLARLLALVLQSVDTRDLVPMIEHATHIAHERFDAGFDIHEVQSAFNVLEEAIWVRVVAATPPAELAESLGLVGTVLGTGRDTLACTYVSLATRQHVPSLDLSALFRGGR
;
A
#
# COMPACT_ATOMS: atom_id res chain seq x y z
N MET A 1 12.47 -25.75 8.38
CA MET A 1 11.42 -25.37 7.41
C MET A 1 11.62 -23.90 7.13
N ALA A 2 11.39 -23.46 5.88
CA ALA A 2 11.72 -22.09 5.49
C ALA A 2 10.70 -21.14 6.09
N THR A 3 11.16 -20.17 6.88
CA THR A 3 10.28 -19.13 7.41
C THR A 3 9.67 -18.29 6.28
N VAL A 4 8.53 -17.63 6.52
CA VAL A 4 7.95 -16.72 5.51
C VAL A 4 8.96 -15.65 5.06
N THR A 5 9.83 -15.17 5.97
CA THR A 5 10.90 -14.23 5.65
C THR A 5 11.92 -14.83 4.68
N GLU A 6 12.28 -16.10 4.83
CA GLU A 6 13.15 -16.82 3.87
C GLU A 6 12.48 -16.95 2.51
N VAL A 7 11.20 -17.32 2.45
CA VAL A 7 10.43 -17.40 1.20
C VAL A 7 10.43 -16.04 0.49
N LEU A 8 10.08 -14.98 1.20
CA LEU A 8 10.04 -13.62 0.65
C LEU A 8 11.41 -13.11 0.20
N THR A 9 12.48 -13.50 0.91
CA THR A 9 13.85 -13.13 0.55
C THR A 9 14.32 -13.86 -0.71
N ASN A 10 14.05 -15.16 -0.79
CA ASN A 10 14.44 -16.00 -1.93
C ASN A 10 13.64 -15.68 -3.19
N GLU A 11 12.35 -15.37 -3.05
CA GLU A 11 11.45 -15.05 -4.16
C GLU A 11 11.37 -13.55 -4.46
N ARG A 12 12.23 -12.72 -3.84
CA ARG A 12 12.18 -11.26 -3.92
C ARG A 12 12.05 -10.73 -5.34
N GLU A 13 12.95 -11.12 -6.25
CA GLU A 13 12.93 -10.62 -7.63
C GLU A 13 11.70 -11.10 -8.39
N ASN A 14 11.27 -12.35 -8.18
CA ASN A 14 10.07 -12.91 -8.79
C ASN A 14 8.78 -12.20 -8.32
N ILE A 15 8.73 -11.79 -7.05
CA ILE A 15 7.63 -11.01 -6.49
C ILE A 15 7.62 -9.62 -7.12
N LEU A 16 8.77 -8.95 -7.18
CA LEU A 16 8.88 -7.61 -7.73
C LEU A 16 8.58 -7.57 -9.23
N ASP A 17 9.01 -8.58 -9.99
CA ASP A 17 8.68 -8.72 -11.41
C ASP A 17 7.17 -8.87 -11.61
N ALA A 18 6.54 -9.80 -10.89
CA ALA A 18 5.10 -10.05 -11.00
C ALA A 18 4.28 -8.81 -10.60
N ALA A 19 4.63 -8.16 -9.49
CA ALA A 19 3.97 -6.96 -9.00
C ALA A 19 4.15 -5.77 -9.95
N ALA A 20 5.35 -5.58 -10.52
CA ALA A 20 5.62 -4.51 -11.47
C ALA A 20 4.81 -4.69 -12.77
N ILE A 21 4.75 -5.92 -13.30
CA ILE A 21 3.95 -6.24 -14.49
C ILE A 21 2.46 -6.00 -14.21
N ALA A 22 1.96 -6.41 -13.04
CA ALA A 22 0.57 -6.19 -12.66
C ALA A 22 0.26 -4.68 -12.53
N LEU A 23 1.14 -3.91 -11.91
CA LEU A 23 0.99 -2.47 -11.74
C LEU A 23 1.01 -1.70 -13.07
N GLU A 24 1.88 -2.09 -13.99
CA GLU A 24 1.94 -1.52 -15.34
C GLU A 24 0.61 -1.77 -16.09
N ARG A 25 0.04 -2.97 -15.96
CA ARG A 25 -1.25 -3.31 -16.58
C ARG A 25 -2.43 -2.55 -16.00
N SER A 26 -2.34 -2.08 -14.76
CA SER A 26 -3.37 -1.24 -14.13
C SER A 26 -3.45 0.17 -14.75
N ASN A 27 -2.44 0.58 -15.54
CA ASN A 27 -2.42 1.83 -16.29
C ASN A 27 -2.78 3.08 -15.45
N LEU A 28 -2.21 3.15 -14.24
CA LEU A 28 -2.49 4.23 -13.29
C LEU A 28 -1.76 5.51 -13.72
N PRO A 29 -2.44 6.66 -13.84
CA PRO A 29 -1.88 7.88 -14.43
C PRO A 29 -0.51 8.28 -13.88
N HIS A 30 -0.38 8.39 -12.56
CA HIS A 30 0.84 8.89 -11.93
C HIS A 30 1.96 7.83 -11.88
N TYR A 31 1.61 6.55 -11.91
CA TYR A 31 2.62 5.48 -12.02
C TYR A 31 3.14 5.36 -13.45
N ALA A 32 2.27 5.49 -14.46
CA ALA A 32 2.67 5.54 -15.86
C ALA A 32 3.59 6.75 -16.12
N GLN A 33 3.27 7.92 -15.55
CA GLN A 33 4.10 9.12 -15.67
C GLN A 33 5.49 8.95 -15.02
N ALA A 34 5.57 8.31 -13.86
CA ALA A 34 6.84 8.08 -13.16
C ALA A 34 7.72 7.02 -13.85
N GLY A 35 7.11 6.13 -14.65
CA GLY A 35 7.79 5.09 -15.40
C GLY A 35 8.06 3.80 -14.61
N PRO A 36 8.42 2.72 -15.33
CA PRO A 36 8.51 1.36 -14.77
C PRO A 36 9.60 1.20 -13.71
N THR A 37 10.74 1.89 -13.86
CA THR A 37 11.83 1.85 -12.89
C THR A 37 11.40 2.41 -11.54
N ALA A 38 10.76 3.59 -11.53
CA ALA A 38 10.28 4.22 -10.32
C ALA A 38 9.16 3.40 -9.65
N ALA A 39 8.28 2.77 -10.45
CA ALA A 39 7.26 1.87 -9.95
C ALA A 39 7.87 0.64 -9.26
N ARG A 40 8.85 -0.01 -9.88
CA ARG A 40 9.58 -1.15 -9.29
C ARG A 40 10.29 -0.76 -8.00
N GLU A 41 10.96 0.38 -7.95
CA GLU A 41 11.64 0.86 -6.74
C GLU A 41 10.67 1.10 -5.58
N ARG A 42 9.48 1.64 -5.86
CA ARG A 42 8.42 1.82 -4.85
C ARG A 42 7.95 0.47 -4.31
N LEU A 43 7.70 -0.51 -5.18
CA LEU A 43 7.35 -1.87 -4.79
C LEU A 43 8.47 -2.54 -3.98
N ALA A 44 9.74 -2.33 -4.35
CA ALA A 44 10.89 -2.86 -3.63
C ALA A 44 11.01 -2.28 -2.21
N ARG A 45 10.73 -0.99 -2.02
CA ARG A 45 10.68 -0.37 -0.69
C ARG A 45 9.54 -0.93 0.14
N LEU A 46 8.36 -1.11 -0.45
CA LEU A 46 7.21 -1.69 0.26
C LEU A 46 7.47 -3.15 0.67
N LEU A 47 8.06 -3.96 -0.21
CA LEU A 47 8.46 -5.34 0.12
C LEU A 47 9.51 -5.40 1.23
N ALA A 48 10.49 -4.48 1.22
CA ALA A 48 11.47 -4.39 2.29
C ALA A 48 10.83 -4.07 3.66
N LEU A 49 9.82 -3.21 3.68
CA LEU A 49 9.05 -2.92 4.90
C LEU A 49 8.25 -4.14 5.36
N VAL A 50 7.65 -4.90 4.44
CA VAL A 50 6.97 -6.16 4.78
C VAL A 50 7.95 -7.13 5.45
N LEU A 51 9.12 -7.35 4.84
CA LEU A 51 10.16 -8.21 5.40
C LEU A 51 10.58 -7.75 6.79
N GLN A 52 10.87 -6.46 6.96
CA GLN A 52 11.26 -5.88 8.24
C GLN A 52 10.18 -6.07 9.32
N SER A 53 8.92 -5.74 9.00
CA SER A 53 7.82 -5.82 9.96
C SER A 53 7.47 -7.26 10.35
N VAL A 54 7.60 -8.21 9.42
CA VAL A 54 7.39 -9.64 9.71
C VAL A 54 8.50 -10.19 10.58
N ASP A 55 9.76 -9.85 10.28
CA ASP A 55 10.94 -10.31 11.01
C ASP A 55 10.97 -9.77 12.45
N THR A 56 10.74 -8.46 12.61
CA THR A 56 10.76 -7.78 13.92
C THR A 56 9.46 -7.89 14.70
N ARG A 57 8.38 -8.39 14.07
CA ARG A 57 7.01 -8.39 14.61
C ARG A 57 6.55 -6.98 15.03
N ASP A 58 7.01 -5.97 14.31
CA ASP A 58 6.71 -4.56 14.56
C ASP A 58 6.02 -3.91 13.34
N LEU A 59 4.84 -3.35 13.57
CA LEU A 59 4.03 -2.69 12.55
C LEU A 59 4.35 -1.20 12.43
N VAL A 60 5.08 -0.61 13.38
CA VAL A 60 5.38 0.83 13.40
C VAL A 60 6.03 1.32 12.09
N PRO A 61 7.05 0.63 11.52
CA PRO A 61 7.66 1.09 10.26
C PRO A 61 6.66 1.13 9.09
N MET A 62 5.74 0.16 9.03
CA MET A 62 4.71 0.12 7.99
C MET A 62 3.68 1.25 8.16
N ILE A 63 3.26 1.51 9.40
CA ILE A 63 2.33 2.61 9.73
C ILE A 63 2.95 3.96 9.35
N GLU A 64 4.18 4.23 9.81
CA GLU A 64 4.89 5.48 9.51
C GLU A 64 5.06 5.69 8.00
N HIS A 65 5.45 4.64 7.28
CA HIS A 65 5.56 4.69 5.82
C HIS A 65 4.22 4.97 5.14
N ALA A 66 3.16 4.25 5.53
CA ALA A 66 1.83 4.41 4.95
C ALA A 66 1.28 5.83 5.21
N THR A 67 1.46 6.36 6.42
CA THR A 67 1.10 7.75 6.75
C THR A 67 1.90 8.74 5.90
N HIS A 68 3.21 8.55 5.77
CA HIS A 68 4.05 9.45 4.97
C HIS A 68 3.64 9.47 3.50
N ILE A 69 3.51 8.28 2.88
CA ILE A 69 3.09 8.15 1.48
C ILE A 69 1.67 8.68 1.29
N ALA A 70 0.77 8.52 2.26
CA ALA A 70 -0.57 9.10 2.17
C ALA A 70 -0.52 10.63 1.97
N HIS A 71 0.27 11.33 2.79
CA HIS A 71 0.43 12.79 2.67
C HIS A 71 1.10 13.18 1.36
N GLU A 72 2.25 12.56 1.05
CA GLU A 72 3.01 12.86 -0.18
C GLU A 72 2.13 12.72 -1.43
N ARG A 73 1.33 11.64 -1.49
CA ARG A 73 0.54 11.30 -2.66
C ARG A 73 -0.78 12.06 -2.74
N PHE A 74 -1.40 12.35 -1.60
CA PHE A 74 -2.54 13.25 -1.55
C PHE A 74 -2.16 14.66 -2.03
N ASP A 75 -1.05 15.22 -1.53
CA ASP A 75 -0.59 16.56 -1.92
C ASP A 75 -0.15 16.61 -3.38
N ALA A 76 0.37 15.49 -3.92
CA ALA A 76 0.71 15.34 -5.33
C ALA A 76 -0.49 15.03 -6.24
N GLY A 77 -1.71 14.92 -5.70
CA GLY A 77 -2.94 14.72 -6.48
C GLY A 77 -3.22 13.28 -6.93
N PHE A 78 -2.59 12.28 -6.31
CA PHE A 78 -2.89 10.87 -6.58
C PHE A 78 -4.27 10.49 -6.06
N ASP A 79 -5.02 9.75 -6.86
CA ASP A 79 -6.22 9.08 -6.35
C ASP A 79 -5.81 7.97 -5.36
N ILE A 80 -6.60 7.79 -4.30
CA ILE A 80 -6.37 6.74 -3.30
C ILE A 80 -6.29 5.35 -3.95
N HIS A 81 -7.08 5.08 -4.99
CA HIS A 81 -7.05 3.83 -5.73
C HIS A 81 -5.68 3.58 -6.37
N GLU A 82 -5.00 4.62 -6.87
CA GLU A 82 -3.67 4.47 -7.45
C GLU A 82 -2.66 4.00 -6.42
N VAL A 83 -2.72 4.54 -5.19
CA VAL A 83 -1.80 4.18 -4.12
C VAL A 83 -2.13 2.81 -3.54
N GLN A 84 -3.41 2.51 -3.32
CA GLN A 84 -3.85 1.18 -2.85
C GLN A 84 -3.53 0.07 -3.85
N SER A 85 -3.57 0.36 -5.15
CA SER A 85 -3.21 -0.61 -6.20
C SER A 85 -1.79 -1.13 -6.03
N ALA A 86 -0.83 -0.30 -5.61
CA ALA A 86 0.54 -0.75 -5.36
C ALA A 86 0.66 -1.74 -4.18
N PHE A 87 -0.17 -1.58 -3.15
CA PHE A 87 -0.25 -2.57 -2.06
C PHE A 87 -0.90 -3.86 -2.54
N ASN A 88 -1.97 -3.75 -3.32
CA ASN A 88 -2.74 -4.89 -3.81
C ASN A 88 -1.90 -5.81 -4.70
N VAL A 89 -1.24 -5.25 -5.73
CA VAL A 89 -0.41 -6.05 -6.65
C VAL A 89 0.77 -6.71 -5.95
N LEU A 90 1.33 -6.07 -4.91
CA LEU A 90 2.40 -6.66 -4.13
C LEU A 90 1.88 -7.80 -3.24
N GLU A 91 0.73 -7.62 -2.58
CA GLU A 91 0.12 -8.68 -1.78
C GLU A 91 -0.19 -9.93 -2.64
N GLU A 92 -0.83 -9.74 -3.78
CA GLU A 92 -1.17 -10.84 -4.69
C GLU A 92 0.10 -11.58 -5.14
N ALA A 93 1.15 -10.85 -5.52
CA ALA A 93 2.43 -11.44 -5.90
C ALA A 93 3.07 -12.24 -4.75
N ILE A 94 3.01 -11.72 -3.53
CA ILE A 94 3.49 -12.42 -2.33
C ILE A 94 2.68 -13.69 -2.09
N TRP A 95 1.35 -13.62 -2.11
CA TRP A 95 0.47 -14.75 -1.85
C TRP A 95 0.76 -15.93 -2.77
N VAL A 96 0.91 -15.67 -4.07
CA VAL A 96 1.23 -16.72 -5.06
C VAL A 96 2.52 -17.45 -4.68
N ARG A 97 3.55 -16.72 -4.24
CA ARG A 97 4.85 -17.33 -3.87
C ARG A 97 4.80 -18.05 -2.53
N VAL A 98 4.15 -17.45 -1.53
CA VAL A 98 4.00 -18.07 -0.19
C VAL A 98 3.20 -19.36 -0.29
N VAL A 99 2.08 -19.38 -1.02
CA VAL A 99 1.27 -20.60 -1.21
C VAL A 99 2.05 -21.70 -1.93
N ALA A 100 2.88 -21.34 -2.92
CA ALA A 100 3.67 -22.32 -3.68
C ALA A 100 4.84 -22.90 -2.87
N ALA A 101 5.45 -22.12 -1.98
CA ALA A 101 6.68 -22.50 -1.27
C ALA A 101 6.44 -22.99 0.19
N THR A 102 5.27 -22.73 0.77
CA THR A 102 4.99 -23.00 2.19
C THR A 102 4.14 -24.26 2.37
N PRO A 103 4.56 -25.21 3.23
CA PRO A 103 3.76 -26.38 3.56
C PRO A 103 2.40 -26.01 4.20
N PRO A 104 1.33 -26.80 4.00
CA PRO A 104 -0.01 -26.46 4.49
C PRO A 104 -0.11 -26.14 5.98
N ALA A 105 0.72 -26.78 6.81
CA ALA A 105 0.74 -26.57 8.26
C ALA A 105 1.20 -25.16 8.68
N GLU A 106 2.05 -24.51 7.87
CA GLU A 106 2.64 -23.19 8.16
C GLU A 106 1.97 -22.06 7.36
N LEU A 107 1.08 -22.42 6.42
CA LEU A 107 0.48 -21.47 5.49
C LEU A 107 -0.40 -20.44 6.20
N ALA A 108 -1.18 -20.87 7.20
CA ALA A 108 -2.06 -19.98 7.96
C ALA A 108 -1.27 -18.90 8.72
N GLU A 109 -0.14 -19.28 9.34
CA GLU A 109 0.74 -18.33 10.02
C GLU A 109 1.40 -17.38 9.01
N SER A 110 1.97 -17.94 7.93
CA SER A 110 2.69 -17.15 6.92
C SER A 110 1.80 -16.10 6.25
N LEU A 111 0.58 -16.49 5.83
CA LEU A 111 -0.39 -15.57 5.27
C LEU A 111 -0.93 -14.59 6.32
N GLY A 112 -1.13 -15.04 7.57
CA GLY A 112 -1.57 -14.19 8.67
C GLY A 112 -0.59 -13.06 8.96
N LEU A 113 0.73 -13.36 8.97
CA LEU A 113 1.77 -12.35 9.20
C LEU A 113 1.83 -11.32 8.09
N VAL A 114 1.94 -11.76 6.84
CA VAL A 114 1.99 -10.86 5.67
C VAL A 114 0.72 -10.03 5.56
N GLY A 115 -0.45 -10.68 5.68
CA GLY A 115 -1.76 -10.03 5.58
C GLY A 115 -1.97 -8.99 6.68
N THR A 116 -1.49 -9.25 7.90
CA THR A 116 -1.53 -8.26 8.98
C THR A 116 -0.71 -7.02 8.62
N VAL A 117 0.53 -7.20 8.18
CA VAL A 117 1.42 -6.07 7.85
C VAL A 117 0.84 -5.23 6.70
N LEU A 118 0.50 -5.86 5.57
CA LEU A 118 -0.03 -5.15 4.41
C LEU A 118 -1.45 -4.60 4.64
N GLY A 119 -2.25 -5.27 5.46
CA GLY A 119 -3.57 -4.82 5.89
C GLY A 119 -3.48 -3.55 6.74
N THR A 120 -2.60 -3.53 7.75
CA THR A 120 -2.34 -2.33 8.56
C THR A 120 -1.85 -1.16 7.72
N GLY A 121 -0.95 -1.40 6.76
CA GLY A 121 -0.50 -0.35 5.85
C GLY A 121 -1.64 0.24 4.99
N ARG A 122 -2.49 -0.62 4.42
CA ARG A 122 -3.66 -0.19 3.62
C ARG A 122 -4.70 0.56 4.44
N ASP A 123 -5.01 0.09 5.64
CA ASP A 123 -5.95 0.74 6.55
C ASP A 123 -5.43 2.12 6.97
N THR A 124 -4.16 2.20 7.37
CA THR A 124 -3.50 3.46 7.72
C THR A 124 -3.53 4.46 6.56
N LEU A 125 -3.20 4.00 5.34
CA LEU A 125 -3.26 4.81 4.12
C LEU A 125 -4.68 5.35 3.91
N ALA A 126 -5.69 4.49 4.00
CA ALA A 126 -7.08 4.86 3.77
C ALA A 126 -7.61 5.86 4.81
N CYS A 127 -7.40 5.59 6.10
CA CYS A 127 -7.78 6.51 7.17
C CYS A 127 -7.09 7.87 7.03
N THR A 128 -5.82 7.89 6.63
CA THR A 128 -5.09 9.14 6.42
C THR A 128 -5.66 9.94 5.24
N TYR A 129 -5.94 9.29 4.10
CA TYR A 129 -6.58 9.92 2.96
C TYR A 129 -7.95 10.52 3.32
N VAL A 130 -8.79 9.80 4.06
CA VAL A 130 -10.08 10.30 4.53
C VAL A 130 -9.91 11.52 5.45
N SER A 131 -8.92 11.48 6.35
CA SER A 131 -8.61 12.61 7.23
C SER A 131 -8.15 13.85 6.44
N LEU A 132 -7.32 13.68 5.41
CA LEU A 132 -6.85 14.77 4.56
C LEU A 132 -7.99 15.37 3.73
N ALA A 133 -8.82 14.53 3.11
CA ALA A 133 -9.97 14.97 2.34
C ALA A 133 -10.98 15.77 3.19
N THR A 134 -11.26 15.32 4.42
CA THR A 134 -12.16 16.03 5.34
C THR A 134 -11.62 17.38 5.80
N ARG A 135 -10.29 17.54 5.93
CA ARG A 135 -9.65 18.83 6.26
C ARG A 135 -9.63 19.80 5.08
N GLN A 136 -9.44 19.31 3.86
CA GLN A 136 -9.44 20.13 2.65
C GLN A 136 -10.83 20.65 2.29
N HIS A 137 -11.89 19.89 2.61
CA HIS A 137 -13.28 20.20 2.25
C HIS A 137 -14.00 21.22 3.16
N VAL A 138 -13.29 22.15 3.82
CA VAL A 138 -13.93 23.20 4.63
C VAL A 138 -13.50 24.61 4.23
N PRO A 139 -14.09 25.19 3.18
CA PRO A 139 -14.72 26.48 3.34
C PRO A 139 -16.08 26.20 4.02
N SER A 140 -16.23 26.54 5.29
CA SER A 140 -17.57 26.57 5.89
C SER A 140 -18.44 27.42 4.97
N LEU A 141 -19.42 26.82 4.28
CA LEU A 141 -20.46 27.61 3.63
C LEU A 141 -21.00 28.54 4.71
N ASP A 142 -20.86 29.86 4.53
CA ASP A 142 -21.59 30.80 5.36
C ASP A 142 -23.06 30.71 4.97
N LEU A 143 -23.76 29.75 5.59
CA LEU A 143 -25.20 29.54 5.41
C LEU A 143 -25.99 30.79 5.84
N SER A 144 -25.39 31.71 6.60
CA SER A 144 -25.99 33.01 6.92
C SER A 144 -26.27 33.84 5.67
N ALA A 145 -25.58 33.60 4.54
CA ALA A 145 -25.90 34.23 3.26
C ALA A 145 -27.20 33.67 2.65
N LEU A 146 -27.48 32.37 2.81
CA LEU A 146 -28.73 31.73 2.38
C LEU A 146 -29.93 32.17 3.23
N PHE A 147 -29.72 32.40 4.53
CA PHE A 147 -30.78 32.83 5.45
C PHE A 147 -31.03 34.35 5.48
N ARG A 148 -30.15 35.18 4.90
CA ARG A 148 -30.32 36.64 4.86
C ARG A 148 -31.24 37.15 3.74
N GLY A 149 -31.73 36.26 2.87
CA GLY A 149 -32.65 36.59 1.78
C GLY A 149 -31.97 37.42 0.70
N GLY A 150 -31.71 36.82 -0.46
CA GLY A 150 -31.29 37.57 -1.65
C GLY A 150 -32.36 38.62 -1.97
N ARG A 151 -31.95 39.89 -1.95
CA ARG A 151 -32.77 41.00 -2.46
C ARG A 151 -32.74 41.01 -3.98
#